data_AF-A0A2T5DFQ3-F1
#
_entry.id   AF-A0A2T5DFQ3-F1
#
_cell.length_a   1.000
_cell.length_b   1.000
_cell.length_c   1.000
_cell.angle_alpha   90.00
_cell.angle_beta   90.00
_cell.angle_gamma   90.00
#
_symmetry.space_group_name_H-M   'P 1'
#
loop_
_entity.id
_entity.type
_entity.pdbx_description
1 polymer ?
#
loop_
_entity_poly.entity_id
_entity_poly.type
_entity_poly.pdbx_seq_one_letter_code
_entity_poly.pdbx_strand_id
1 'polypeptide(L)'
;MQNKTIDFCTFCSQEKDKIYIKTENFTVWLAIGQIVEGYSLIMPNDHYHCIGALPDILKKEYLQLKQKVRNLLTKYYGACIFYEHGRVGYCNVQPGEQLCYHGHLHAVPVAIDLLESFKADGLFPIELEDDREFFKAYMEYGHYLYYEDVTSKKFLVPITQPLQRQYLRFLTAIKIGRPELANWQEYPEWNKFYSAKKKLMIGGNNE
;
A
#
# COMPACT_ATOMS: atom_id res chain seq x y z
N MET A 1 35.08 -11.97 13.27
CA MET A 1 33.90 -11.33 13.85
C MET A 1 32.94 -11.04 12.71
N GLN A 2 31.90 -11.86 12.54
CA GLN A 2 30.87 -11.60 11.53
C GLN A 2 30.08 -10.38 12.00
N ASN A 3 30.17 -9.27 11.29
CA ASN A 3 29.22 -8.17 11.41
C ASN A 3 27.84 -8.73 11.11
N LYS A 4 27.06 -9.04 12.15
CA LYS A 4 25.63 -9.27 12.03
C LYS A 4 25.02 -7.92 11.66
N THR A 5 24.87 -7.66 10.37
CA THR A 5 23.93 -6.66 9.88
C THR A 5 22.57 -7.02 10.46
N ILE A 6 22.08 -6.20 11.39
CA ILE A 6 20.72 -6.30 11.89
C ILE A 6 19.84 -5.85 10.74
N ASP A 7 19.00 -6.73 10.20
CA ASP A 7 18.02 -6.37 9.17
C ASP A 7 17.11 -5.26 9.73
N PHE A 8 17.33 -4.03 9.29
CA PHE A 8 16.57 -2.87 9.74
C PHE A 8 15.29 -2.74 8.90
N CYS A 9 14.14 -2.96 9.53
CA CYS A 9 12.83 -2.71 8.94
C CYS A 9 12.18 -1.49 9.61
N THR A 10 12.04 -0.39 8.88
CA THR A 10 11.37 0.82 9.37
C THR A 10 9.94 0.55 9.84
N PHE A 11 9.19 -0.31 9.14
CA PHE A 11 7.83 -0.64 9.52
C PHE A 11 7.75 -1.44 10.84
N CYS A 12 8.68 -2.37 11.08
CA CYS A 12 8.76 -3.09 12.36
C CYS A 12 9.13 -2.18 13.54
N SER A 13 9.74 -1.01 13.29
CA SER A 13 10.05 -0.04 14.35
C SER A 13 8.83 0.72 14.89
N GLN A 14 7.68 0.66 14.19
CA GLN A 14 6.39 1.19 14.67
C GLN A 14 6.44 2.67 15.09
N GLU A 15 6.68 3.55 14.13
CA GLU A 15 6.77 4.99 14.33
C GLU A 15 5.42 5.61 14.75
N LYS A 16 5.24 5.76 16.08
CA LYS A 16 4.00 6.21 16.72
C LYS A 16 3.39 7.48 16.13
N ASP A 17 4.22 8.41 15.66
CA ASP A 17 3.77 9.68 15.11
C ASP A 17 3.03 9.58 13.76
N LYS A 18 3.17 8.44 13.08
CA LYS A 18 2.50 8.15 11.80
C LYS A 18 1.24 7.30 11.99
N ILE A 19 1.12 6.60 13.11
CA ILE A 19 0.06 5.62 13.37
C ILE A 19 -1.21 6.34 13.80
N TYR A 20 -2.32 6.08 13.12
CA TYR A 20 -3.65 6.60 13.51
C TYR A 20 -4.69 5.52 13.80
N ILE A 21 -4.44 4.27 13.38
CA ILE A 21 -5.19 3.10 13.84
C ILE A 21 -4.18 2.02 14.21
N LYS A 22 -4.42 1.37 15.36
CA LYS A 22 -3.68 0.19 15.78
C LYS A 22 -4.66 -0.89 16.23
N THR A 23 -4.44 -2.11 15.75
CA THR A 23 -5.13 -3.31 16.19
C THR A 23 -4.12 -4.26 16.84
N GLU A 24 -4.53 -5.49 17.13
CA GLU A 24 -3.66 -6.50 17.74
C GLU A 24 -2.48 -6.82 16.82
N ASN A 25 -2.74 -7.10 15.54
CA ASN A 25 -1.73 -7.57 14.60
C ASN A 25 -1.42 -6.59 13.46
N PHE A 26 -2.09 -5.44 13.39
CA PHE A 26 -1.89 -4.47 12.32
C PHE A 26 -1.83 -3.02 12.81
N THR A 27 -1.23 -2.17 11.97
CA THR A 27 -1.26 -0.72 12.11
C THR A 27 -1.60 -0.05 10.80
N VAL A 28 -2.17 1.15 10.91
CA VAL A 28 -2.41 2.03 9.77
C VAL A 28 -1.64 3.32 9.97
N TRP A 29 -0.73 3.59 9.05
CA TRP A 29 0.15 4.75 9.06
C TRP A 29 -0.32 5.76 8.03
N LEU A 30 -0.09 7.04 8.29
CA LEU A 30 0.03 8.03 7.23
C LEU A 30 1.37 7.82 6.49
N ALA A 31 1.32 7.75 5.17
CA ALA A 31 2.52 7.61 4.33
C ALA A 31 3.36 8.89 4.34
N ILE A 32 4.69 8.77 4.35
CA ILE A 32 5.57 9.88 3.91
C ILE A 32 5.46 9.99 2.39
N GLY A 33 5.43 11.22 1.86
CA GLY A 33 5.19 11.45 0.43
C GLY A 33 3.72 11.33 0.09
N GLN A 34 2.89 12.17 0.72
CA GLN A 34 1.45 12.24 0.48
C GLN A 34 1.16 12.69 -0.97
N ILE A 35 0.91 11.73 -1.86
CA ILE A 35 0.43 12.00 -3.23
C ILE A 35 -0.88 12.79 -3.16
N VAL A 36 -1.76 12.37 -2.25
CA VAL A 36 -2.96 13.08 -1.84
C VAL A 36 -3.05 13.09 -0.32
N GLU A 37 -3.86 13.99 0.22
CA GLU A 37 -4.13 14.04 1.67
C GLU A 37 -4.85 12.76 2.11
N GLY A 38 -4.37 12.14 3.19
CA GLY A 38 -4.95 10.91 3.73
C GLY A 38 -4.40 9.63 3.11
N TYR A 39 -3.34 9.71 2.30
CA TYR A 39 -2.63 8.53 1.80
C TYR A 39 -2.07 7.73 2.98
N SER A 40 -2.56 6.51 3.14
CA SER A 40 -2.22 5.64 4.25
C SER A 40 -1.61 4.31 3.81
N LEU A 41 -0.97 3.63 4.75
CA LEU A 41 -0.40 2.29 4.62
C LEU A 41 -1.03 1.39 5.68
N ILE A 42 -1.63 0.27 5.29
CA ILE A 42 -2.08 -0.78 6.19
C ILE A 42 -1.02 -1.87 6.20
N MET A 43 -0.48 -2.21 7.37
CA MET A 43 0.64 -3.14 7.48
C MET A 43 0.52 -4.03 8.73
N PRO A 44 1.01 -5.28 8.69
CA PRO A 44 1.12 -6.12 9.88
C PRO A 44 2.14 -5.54 10.85
N ASN A 45 1.97 -5.84 12.13
CA ASN A 45 2.92 -5.45 13.18
C ASN A 45 4.21 -6.26 13.05
N ASP A 46 4.08 -7.55 12.72
CA ASP A 46 5.18 -8.47 12.45
C ASP A 46 5.65 -8.41 10.99
N HIS A 47 6.86 -8.90 10.73
CA HIS A 47 7.45 -8.87 9.41
C HIS A 47 6.89 -9.99 8.51
N TYR A 48 6.13 -9.58 7.48
CA TYR A 48 5.73 -10.44 6.36
C TYR A 48 6.16 -9.80 5.04
N HIS A 49 6.50 -10.59 4.02
CA HIS A 49 7.05 -10.04 2.78
C HIS A 49 6.06 -9.32 1.87
N CYS A 50 4.78 -9.65 1.97
CA CYS A 50 3.66 -9.01 1.28
C CYS A 50 2.36 -9.40 1.99
N ILE A 51 1.26 -8.72 1.71
CA ILE A 51 -0.05 -9.03 2.28
C ILE A 51 -0.53 -10.41 1.83
N GLY A 52 -0.22 -10.81 0.59
CA GLY A 52 -0.52 -12.15 0.09
C GLY A 52 0.06 -13.29 0.96
N ALA A 53 1.17 -13.03 1.67
CA ALA A 53 1.86 -14.00 2.52
C ALA A 53 1.32 -14.09 3.96
N LEU A 54 0.25 -13.36 4.30
CA LEU A 54 -0.34 -13.41 5.64
C LEU A 54 -0.88 -14.81 5.96
N PRO A 55 -0.61 -15.35 7.17
CA PRO A 55 -1.20 -16.61 7.62
C PRO A 55 -2.71 -16.46 7.83
N ASP A 56 -3.44 -17.58 7.71
CA ASP A 56 -4.91 -17.59 7.76
C ASP A 56 -5.50 -16.91 8.99
N ILE A 57 -4.83 -17.06 10.15
CA ILE A 57 -5.26 -16.48 11.43
C ILE A 57 -5.33 -14.95 11.40
N LEU A 58 -4.54 -14.28 10.55
CA LEU A 58 -4.48 -12.82 10.45
C LEU A 58 -5.41 -12.25 9.37
N LYS A 59 -5.88 -13.08 8.43
CA LYS A 59 -6.63 -12.61 7.24
C LYS A 59 -7.94 -11.92 7.63
N LYS A 60 -8.67 -12.46 8.62
CA LYS A 60 -9.95 -11.87 9.06
C LYS A 60 -9.76 -10.45 9.60
N GLU A 61 -8.78 -10.25 10.47
CA GLU A 61 -8.47 -8.93 11.04
C GLU A 61 -8.04 -7.94 9.96
N TYR A 62 -7.15 -8.37 9.05
CA TYR A 62 -6.71 -7.58 7.91
C TYR A 62 -7.89 -7.08 7.06
N LEU A 63 -8.83 -7.96 6.70
CA LEU A 63 -9.98 -7.59 5.86
C LEU A 63 -10.93 -6.62 6.58
N GLN A 64 -11.19 -6.84 7.87
CA GLN A 64 -11.97 -5.92 8.68
C GLN A 64 -11.30 -4.54 8.78
N LEU A 65 -9.98 -4.50 8.97
CA LEU A 65 -9.22 -3.26 9.01
C LEU A 65 -9.20 -2.55 7.66
N LYS A 66 -8.99 -3.27 6.55
CA LYS A 66 -9.06 -2.70 5.19
C LYS A 66 -10.41 -2.04 4.93
N GLN A 67 -11.50 -2.70 5.28
CA GLN A 67 -12.84 -2.14 5.14
C GLN A 67 -13.05 -0.91 6.04
N LYS A 68 -12.59 -0.95 7.30
CA LYS A 68 -12.63 0.21 8.20
C LYS A 68 -11.88 1.40 7.61
N VAL A 69 -10.69 1.18 7.06
CA VAL A 69 -9.90 2.23 6.41
C VAL A 69 -10.59 2.76 5.16
N ARG A 70 -11.18 1.89 4.30
CA ARG A 70 -11.97 2.32 3.14
C ARG A 70 -13.10 3.25 3.58
N ASN A 71 -13.90 2.84 4.56
CA ASN A 71 -15.03 3.62 5.06
C ASN A 71 -14.57 4.99 5.60
N LEU A 72 -13.48 5.00 6.37
CA LEU A 72 -12.94 6.22 6.97
C LEU A 72 -12.41 7.19 5.90
N LEU A 73 -11.61 6.71 4.94
CA LEU A 73 -11.04 7.55 3.89
C LEU A 73 -12.14 8.04 2.94
N THR A 74 -13.11 7.19 2.57
CA THR A 74 -14.28 7.61 1.78
C THR A 74 -15.12 8.64 2.53
N LYS A 75 -15.32 8.51 3.85
CA LYS A 75 -16.05 9.50 4.67
C LYS A 75 -15.41 10.89 4.62
N TYR A 76 -14.08 10.98 4.68
CA TYR A 76 -13.37 12.26 4.73
C TYR A 76 -12.95 12.83 3.37
N TYR A 77 -12.75 11.97 2.36
CA TYR A 77 -12.15 12.34 1.07
C TYR A 77 -12.97 11.89 -0.15
N GLY A 78 -14.09 11.19 0.05
CA GLY A 78 -15.06 10.84 -0.99
C GLY A 78 -14.79 9.56 -1.77
N ALA A 79 -13.53 9.13 -1.90
CA ALA A 79 -13.15 7.89 -2.58
C ALA A 79 -11.88 7.28 -1.99
N CYS A 80 -11.64 6.01 -2.30
CA CYS A 80 -10.39 5.32 -1.96
C CYS A 80 -10.12 4.21 -2.97
N ILE A 81 -8.89 4.14 -3.45
CA ILE A 81 -8.35 2.95 -4.12
C ILE A 81 -7.37 2.25 -3.16
N PHE A 82 -7.14 0.96 -3.39
CA PHE A 82 -6.03 0.25 -2.74
C PHE A 82 -5.08 -0.34 -3.77
N TYR A 83 -3.81 -0.44 -3.40
CA TYR A 83 -2.88 -1.21 -4.21
C TYR A 83 -1.69 -1.74 -3.39
N GLU A 84 -1.06 -2.79 -3.89
CA GLU A 84 0.18 -3.36 -3.36
C GLU A 84 1.11 -3.73 -4.51
N HIS A 85 2.41 -3.52 -4.33
CA HIS A 85 3.43 -3.99 -5.28
C HIS A 85 3.87 -5.44 -5.04
N GLY A 86 3.29 -6.13 -4.07
CA GLY A 86 3.76 -7.45 -3.62
C GLY A 86 5.26 -7.46 -3.38
N ARG A 87 5.98 -8.32 -4.12
CA ARG A 87 7.45 -8.42 -4.10
C ARG A 87 8.11 -7.85 -5.37
N VAL A 88 7.37 -7.11 -6.20
CA VAL A 88 7.82 -6.63 -7.52
C VAL A 88 8.28 -5.17 -7.50
N GLY A 89 9.01 -4.75 -8.54
CA GLY A 89 9.37 -3.34 -8.74
C GLY A 89 10.71 -2.92 -8.13
N TYR A 90 11.66 -3.84 -7.96
CA TYR A 90 13.04 -3.52 -7.58
C TYR A 90 14.03 -4.20 -8.53
N CYS A 91 14.07 -3.74 -9.78
CA CYS A 91 15.12 -4.14 -10.73
C CYS A 91 16.46 -3.42 -10.51
N ASN A 92 16.59 -2.52 -9.54
CA ASN A 92 17.86 -1.87 -9.16
C ASN A 92 17.93 -1.70 -7.64
N VAL A 93 18.53 -2.68 -6.97
CA VAL A 93 19.01 -2.52 -5.59
C VAL A 93 20.32 -1.77 -5.69
N GLN A 94 20.45 -0.60 -5.06
CA GLN A 94 21.77 0.04 -4.99
C GLN A 94 22.70 -0.81 -4.11
N PRO A 95 24.01 -0.88 -4.39
CA PRO A 95 24.95 -1.55 -3.51
C PRO A 95 24.85 -0.98 -2.08
N GLY A 96 24.40 -1.79 -1.13
CA GLY A 96 24.23 -1.41 0.28
C GLY A 96 22.78 -1.24 0.76
N GLU A 97 21.78 -1.29 -0.12
CA GLU A 97 20.37 -1.36 0.29
C GLU A 97 20.01 -2.81 0.67
N GLN A 98 19.74 -3.08 1.95
CA GLN A 98 19.08 -4.32 2.35
C GLN A 98 17.60 -4.24 1.98
N LEU A 99 17.15 -5.12 1.08
CA LEU A 99 15.76 -5.23 0.63
C LEU A 99 14.85 -5.69 1.77
N CYS A 100 14.24 -4.74 2.47
CA CYS A 100 13.18 -5.04 3.42
C CYS A 100 11.81 -4.99 2.72
N TYR A 101 11.34 -6.14 2.26
CA TYR A 101 9.93 -6.32 1.87
C TYR A 101 9.13 -6.51 3.14
N HIS A 102 8.56 -5.43 3.67
CA HIS A 102 7.51 -5.53 4.69
C HIS A 102 6.19 -5.23 3.99
N GLY A 103 5.26 -6.18 4.02
CA GLY A 103 3.99 -6.11 3.32
C GLY A 103 3.16 -4.94 3.79
N HIS A 104 2.70 -4.12 2.86
CA HIS A 104 1.83 -2.99 3.18
C HIS A 104 0.89 -2.71 2.03
N LEU A 105 -0.38 -2.56 2.35
CA LEU A 105 -1.39 -2.10 1.39
C LEU A 105 -1.41 -0.58 1.39
N HIS A 106 -1.23 0.01 0.22
CA HIS A 106 -1.48 1.43 0.02
C HIS A 106 -2.97 1.70 -0.02
N ALA A 107 -3.44 2.66 0.77
CA ALA A 107 -4.80 3.17 0.77
C ALA A 107 -4.77 4.63 0.32
N VAL A 108 -5.23 4.91 -0.89
CA VAL A 108 -5.06 6.23 -1.53
C VAL A 108 -6.42 6.89 -1.74
N PRO A 109 -6.74 8.01 -1.07
CA PRO A 109 -8.02 8.69 -1.19
C PRO A 109 -8.16 9.47 -2.51
N VAL A 110 -8.38 8.76 -3.61
CA VAL A 110 -8.53 9.33 -4.95
C VAL A 110 -9.61 8.60 -5.74
N ALA A 111 -10.24 9.32 -6.67
CA ALA A 111 -11.17 8.77 -7.65
C ALA A 111 -10.50 8.67 -9.02
N ILE A 112 -9.59 7.71 -9.18
CA ILE A 112 -8.89 7.43 -10.45
C ILE A 112 -9.01 5.96 -10.82
N ASP A 113 -8.88 5.68 -12.11
CA ASP A 113 -8.78 4.33 -12.65
C ASP A 113 -7.37 4.06 -13.19
N LEU A 114 -6.78 2.96 -12.75
CA LEU A 114 -5.46 2.50 -13.20
C LEU A 114 -5.53 1.40 -14.26
N LEU A 115 -6.68 0.75 -14.46
CA LEU A 115 -6.82 -0.42 -15.35
C LEU A 115 -6.42 -0.13 -16.78
N GLU A 116 -6.81 1.03 -17.32
CA GLU A 116 -6.42 1.42 -18.68
C GLU A 116 -4.90 1.64 -18.82
N SER A 117 -4.23 2.02 -17.73
CA SER A 117 -2.76 2.19 -17.74
C SER A 117 -2.07 0.83 -17.73
N PHE A 118 -2.60 -0.14 -16.99
CA PHE A 118 -2.10 -1.52 -17.03
C PHE A 118 -2.15 -2.08 -18.46
N LYS A 119 -3.30 -1.94 -19.13
CA LYS A 119 -3.48 -2.40 -20.52
C LYS A 119 -2.51 -1.71 -21.48
N ALA A 120 -2.32 -0.39 -21.35
CA ALA A 120 -1.39 0.37 -22.18
C ALA A 120 0.06 -0.10 -22.01
N ASP A 121 0.43 -0.58 -20.82
CA ASP A 121 1.77 -1.10 -20.51
C ASP A 121 1.90 -2.63 -20.76
N GLY A 122 0.91 -3.24 -21.42
CA GLY A 122 0.90 -4.68 -21.73
C GLY A 122 0.67 -5.58 -20.52
N LEU A 123 0.10 -5.03 -19.44
CA LEU A 123 -0.27 -5.76 -18.24
C LEU A 123 -1.75 -6.15 -18.29
N PHE A 124 -2.06 -7.38 -17.91
CA PHE A 124 -3.41 -7.95 -18.02
C PHE A 124 -3.96 -8.28 -16.64
N PRO A 125 -4.80 -7.40 -16.06
CA PRO A 125 -5.42 -7.64 -14.76
C PRO A 125 -6.44 -8.78 -14.80
N ILE A 126 -6.41 -9.62 -13.79
CA ILE A 126 -7.39 -10.66 -13.51
C ILE A 126 -8.33 -10.13 -12.43
N GLU A 127 -9.62 -10.01 -12.73
CA GLU A 127 -10.63 -9.63 -11.73
C GLU A 127 -10.81 -10.78 -10.72
N LEU A 128 -10.83 -10.44 -9.44
CA LEU A 128 -11.03 -11.37 -8.34
C LEU A 128 -12.46 -11.26 -7.82
N GLU A 129 -13.12 -12.39 -7.61
CA GLU A 129 -14.49 -12.43 -7.09
C GLU A 129 -14.55 -11.90 -5.65
N ASP A 130 -13.57 -12.27 -4.82
CA ASP A 130 -13.50 -11.84 -3.43
C ASP A 130 -12.07 -11.82 -2.86
N ASP A 131 -11.96 -11.36 -1.61
CA ASP A 131 -10.67 -11.22 -0.92
C ASP A 131 -9.94 -12.55 -0.68
N ARG A 132 -10.63 -13.69 -0.65
CA ARG A 132 -10.01 -15.02 -0.48
C ARG A 132 -9.26 -15.42 -1.73
N GLU A 133 -9.72 -15.00 -2.90
CA GLU A 133 -9.05 -15.27 -4.16
C GLU A 133 -7.70 -14.56 -4.25
N PHE A 134 -7.56 -13.38 -3.65
CA PHE A 134 -6.27 -12.69 -3.58
C PHE A 134 -5.18 -13.57 -2.95
N PHE A 135 -5.48 -14.20 -1.81
CA PHE A 135 -4.52 -15.07 -1.13
C PHE A 135 -4.21 -16.35 -1.92
N LYS A 136 -5.18 -16.88 -2.69
CA LYS A 136 -4.95 -18.02 -3.59
C LYS A 136 -4.08 -17.63 -4.77
N ALA A 137 -4.38 -16.49 -5.39
CA ALA A 137 -3.65 -15.95 -6.53
C ALA A 137 -2.19 -15.64 -6.17
N TYR A 138 -1.91 -15.17 -4.95
CA TYR A 138 -0.53 -15.05 -4.46
C TYR A 138 0.23 -16.39 -4.52
N MET A 139 -0.40 -17.49 -4.09
CA MET A 139 0.23 -18.82 -4.11
C MET A 139 0.48 -19.34 -5.53
N GLU A 140 -0.31 -18.90 -6.51
CA GLU A 140 -0.20 -19.30 -7.90
C GLU A 140 0.87 -18.50 -8.66
N TYR A 141 0.87 -17.16 -8.53
CA TYR A 141 1.71 -16.30 -9.36
C TYR A 141 3.00 -15.83 -8.67
N GLY A 142 3.01 -15.71 -7.34
CA GLY A 142 4.15 -15.23 -6.53
C GLY A 142 4.47 -13.74 -6.71
N HIS A 143 4.71 -13.28 -7.95
CA HIS A 143 4.98 -11.90 -8.33
C HIS A 143 3.72 -11.26 -8.92
N TYR A 144 3.22 -10.24 -8.25
CA TYR A 144 1.94 -9.60 -8.60
C TYR A 144 1.94 -8.12 -8.25
N LEU A 145 1.06 -7.38 -8.92
CA LEU A 145 0.47 -6.16 -8.37
C LEU A 145 -0.96 -6.47 -7.92
N TYR A 146 -1.37 -5.88 -6.81
CA TYR A 146 -2.76 -5.86 -6.39
C TYR A 146 -3.33 -4.47 -6.61
N TYR A 147 -4.57 -4.39 -7.11
CA TYR A 147 -5.31 -3.15 -7.26
C TYR A 147 -6.77 -3.36 -6.87
N GLU A 148 -7.32 -2.46 -6.06
CA GLU A 148 -8.74 -2.39 -5.75
C GLU A 148 -9.26 -1.00 -6.12
N ASP A 149 -10.28 -0.94 -6.97
CA ASP A 149 -10.82 0.32 -7.46
C ASP A 149 -11.75 1.01 -6.43
N VAL A 150 -12.34 2.14 -6.82
CA VAL A 150 -13.27 2.90 -5.98
C VAL A 150 -14.60 2.19 -5.71
N THR A 151 -14.95 1.21 -6.54
CA THR A 151 -16.17 0.39 -6.42
C THR A 151 -15.95 -0.90 -5.62
N SER A 152 -14.73 -1.10 -5.11
CA SER A 152 -14.28 -2.31 -4.40
C SER A 152 -14.11 -3.54 -5.30
N LYS A 153 -14.03 -3.37 -6.62
CA LYS A 153 -13.57 -4.43 -7.53
C LYS A 153 -12.08 -4.63 -7.36
N LYS A 154 -11.66 -5.89 -7.36
CA LYS A 154 -10.32 -6.32 -6.99
C LYS A 154 -9.67 -6.95 -8.20
N PHE A 155 -8.39 -6.65 -8.38
CA PHE A 155 -7.62 -7.12 -9.51
C PHE A 155 -6.26 -7.59 -9.03
N LEU A 156 -5.83 -8.73 -9.55
CA LEU A 156 -4.45 -9.18 -9.48
C LEU A 156 -3.81 -9.07 -10.85
N VAL A 157 -2.61 -8.53 -10.92
CA VAL A 157 -1.84 -8.41 -12.15
C VAL A 157 -0.59 -9.28 -12.00
N PRO A 158 -0.55 -10.49 -12.59
CA PRO A 158 0.66 -11.31 -12.61
C PRO A 158 1.79 -10.56 -13.31
N ILE A 159 2.97 -10.51 -12.68
CA ILE A 159 4.12 -9.77 -13.23
C ILE A 159 5.15 -10.75 -13.78
N THR A 160 5.24 -10.78 -15.10
CA THR A 160 6.18 -11.60 -15.88
C THR A 160 7.24 -10.77 -16.59
N GLN A 161 7.19 -9.44 -16.45
CA GLN A 161 8.09 -8.49 -17.08
C GLN A 161 8.70 -7.51 -16.06
N PRO A 162 9.87 -6.91 -16.35
CA PRO A 162 10.42 -5.83 -15.52
C PRO A 162 9.43 -4.66 -15.43
N LEU A 163 9.29 -4.10 -14.23
CA LEU A 163 8.53 -2.89 -13.99
C LEU A 163 9.40 -1.84 -13.34
N GLN A 164 9.10 -0.56 -13.62
CA GLN A 164 9.75 0.53 -12.92
C GLN A 164 9.45 0.47 -11.41
N ARG A 165 10.38 1.04 -10.64
CA ARG A 165 10.24 1.12 -9.19
C ARG A 165 8.99 1.90 -8.79
N GLN A 166 8.27 1.38 -7.80
CA GLN A 166 7.04 2.00 -7.27
C GLN A 166 5.97 2.26 -8.37
N TYR A 167 5.87 1.39 -9.38
CA TYR A 167 4.99 1.55 -10.55
C TYR A 167 3.57 2.08 -10.24
N LEU A 168 2.82 1.48 -9.32
CA LEU A 168 1.47 1.94 -8.94
C LEU A 168 1.45 3.37 -8.36
N ARG A 169 2.47 3.72 -7.57
CA ARG A 169 2.66 5.08 -7.04
C ARG A 169 2.90 6.07 -8.19
N PHE A 170 3.76 5.70 -9.14
CA PHE A 170 4.02 6.49 -10.34
C PHE A 170 2.72 6.72 -11.13
N LEU A 171 1.99 5.65 -11.47
CA LEU A 171 0.74 5.77 -12.22
C LEU A 171 -0.28 6.67 -11.50
N THR A 172 -0.39 6.52 -10.18
CA THR A 172 -1.26 7.37 -9.36
C THR A 172 -0.86 8.84 -9.49
N ALA A 173 0.43 9.16 -9.37
CA ALA A 173 0.96 10.52 -9.52
C ALA A 173 0.70 11.11 -10.92
N ILE A 174 0.87 10.31 -11.98
CA ILE A 174 0.52 10.72 -13.37
C ILE A 174 -0.98 11.03 -13.48
N LYS A 175 -1.83 10.13 -13.00
CA LYS A 175 -3.29 10.24 -13.15
C LYS A 175 -3.89 11.42 -12.40
N ILE A 176 -3.28 11.85 -11.29
CA ILE A 176 -3.70 13.07 -10.58
C ILE A 176 -3.06 14.36 -11.15
N GLY A 177 -2.29 14.26 -12.24
CA GLY A 177 -1.65 15.39 -12.91
C GLY A 177 -0.44 15.96 -12.17
N ARG A 178 0.19 15.19 -11.27
CA ARG A 178 1.31 15.61 -10.42
C ARG A 178 2.45 14.57 -10.43
N PRO A 179 3.07 14.32 -11.60
CA PRO A 179 4.10 13.28 -11.80
C PRO A 179 5.25 13.33 -10.79
N GLU A 180 5.66 14.52 -10.38
CA GLU A 180 6.77 14.76 -9.45
C GLU A 180 6.51 14.13 -8.07
N LEU A 181 5.24 13.96 -7.67
CA LEU A 181 4.88 13.32 -6.40
C LEU A 181 5.20 11.83 -6.38
N ALA A 182 5.57 11.21 -7.51
CA ALA A 182 6.10 9.86 -7.52
C ALA A 182 7.40 9.76 -6.67
N ASN A 183 8.22 10.83 -6.64
CA ASN A 183 9.43 10.89 -5.84
C ASN A 183 9.13 11.44 -4.43
N TRP A 184 8.86 10.54 -3.48
CA TRP A 184 8.53 10.92 -2.11
C TRP A 184 9.69 11.54 -1.32
N GLN A 185 10.95 11.27 -1.71
CA GLN A 185 12.12 11.81 -1.03
C GLN A 185 12.29 13.30 -1.31
N GLU A 186 12.05 13.71 -2.56
CA GLU A 186 12.07 15.11 -2.98
C GLU A 186 10.76 15.84 -2.63
N TYR A 187 9.62 15.13 -2.68
CA TYR A 187 8.29 15.69 -2.42
C TYR A 187 7.60 14.95 -1.25
N PRO A 188 8.02 15.18 0.01
CA PRO A 188 7.47 14.51 1.18
C PRO A 188 6.04 14.95 1.52
N GLU A 189 5.63 16.14 1.06
CA GLU A 189 4.26 16.68 1.20
C GLU A 189 3.77 16.79 2.66
N TRP A 190 4.62 17.34 3.54
CA TRP A 190 4.36 17.48 4.98
C TRP A 190 3.07 18.23 5.32
N ASN A 191 2.69 19.24 4.54
CA ASN A 191 1.43 19.96 4.76
C ASN A 191 0.22 19.04 4.65
N LYS A 192 0.19 18.16 3.64
CA LYS A 192 -0.87 17.15 3.50
C LYS A 192 -0.81 16.15 4.64
N PHE A 193 0.40 15.74 5.05
CA PHE A 193 0.59 14.79 6.15
C PHE A 193 -0.01 15.33 7.46
N TYR A 194 0.34 16.55 7.86
CA TYR A 194 -0.16 17.13 9.12
C TYR A 194 -1.65 17.47 9.06
N SER A 195 -2.17 17.87 7.89
CA SER A 195 -3.61 18.06 7.69
C SER A 195 -4.37 16.74 7.89
N ALA A 196 -3.91 15.66 7.24
CA ALA A 196 -4.47 14.33 7.40
C ALA A 196 -4.37 13.84 8.85
N LYS A 197 -3.24 14.07 9.52
CA LYS A 197 -3.02 13.75 10.94
C LYS A 197 -4.11 14.38 11.81
N LYS A 198 -4.39 15.66 11.62
CA LYS A 198 -5.44 16.37 12.35
C LYS A 198 -6.83 15.78 12.11
N LYS A 199 -7.18 15.44 10.85
CA LYS A 199 -8.50 14.87 10.51
C LYS A 199 -8.69 13.45 11.04
N LEU A 200 -7.70 12.58 10.82
CA LEU A 200 -7.84 11.14 11.04
C LEU A 200 -7.46 10.69 12.46
N MET A 201 -6.50 11.34 13.13
CA MET A 201 -6.10 10.97 14.50
C MET A 201 -6.98 11.59 15.58
N ILE A 202 -7.53 12.79 15.35
CA ILE A 202 -8.36 13.49 16.35
C ILE A 202 -9.84 13.10 16.19
N GLY A 203 -10.30 12.86 14.96
CA GLY A 203 -11.69 12.46 14.67
C GLY A 203 -12.02 10.99 14.97
N GLY A 204 -11.02 10.15 15.28
CA GLY A 204 -11.19 8.70 15.49
C GLY A 204 -11.50 8.27 16.92
N ASN A 205 -11.52 9.18 17.90
CA ASN A 205 -11.78 8.88 19.31
C ASN A 205 -13.27 9.01 19.72
N ASN A 206 -14.17 9.27 18.77
CA ASN A 206 -15.60 9.54 19.04
C ASN A 206 -16.56 8.50 18.44
N GLU A 207 -16.10 7.30 18.06
CA GLU A 207 -16.96 6.19 17.63
C GLU A 207 -16.60 4.88 18.34
#